data_AF-A0A6N7XGB1-F1
#
_entry.id   AF-A0A6N7XGB1-F1
#
_cell.length_a   1.000
_cell.length_b   1.000
_cell.length_c   1.000
_cell.angle_alpha   90.00
_cell.angle_beta   90.00
_cell.angle_gamma   90.00
#
_symmetry.space_group_name_H-M   'P 1'
#
loop_
_entity.id
_entity.type
_entity.pdbx_description
1 polymer ?
#
loop_
_entity_poly.entity_id
_entity_poly.type
_entity_poly.pdbx_seq_one_letter_code
_entity_poly.pdbx_strand_id
1 'polypeptide(L)'
;MGIKIIGLGPGDKSQISYGAIDALKSGNKIYLRTENHPVVNDLDICYESFDYLYERSDKFENVYEEIAKKIVEIGKNEDIVYAVPGHPRVAETSVTFIEKLSKEEGVSVEVIASMSFVDAMYAFLGFDPSEGFRLLDSFSIRKKDLDTDVNIIITQVYDRFIASNIKIELMNYYADDQDVWIVRAAGVRGMEFKDKIKLYELDRQEMVFDHLTSIFIPKGGEKNFKDIMDLVEVARVLRSDNGCEWDKKQTHKTLTKYLIEECYELIDAIENDDIDGIVEELGDLQYHIVLHSQIGYDTGYFDYDEVCNSSVEKMVSRHPHVFGDEEYKEGSWNINKMNEKGETKVSEGMRRIPNHLPALMKAIKVQNKASDAGFDWKEIDSVFEKVREEYEEFIEEYNRCDYEKMTEEFGDLIFSIVKLGRFLNIDPEHALCMTINKFVNRFEFVEDSLINNGLKIDKTNLETLEKLWEESKKRIKNT
;
A
#
# COMPACT_ATOMS: atom_id res chain seq x y z
N MET A 1 -18.57 35.76 -30.04
CA MET A 1 -19.47 35.48 -28.92
C MET A 1 -18.70 34.67 -27.90
N GLY A 2 -19.03 34.82 -26.62
CA GLY A 2 -18.27 34.26 -25.53
C GLY A 2 -19.11 34.02 -24.28
N ILE A 3 -18.55 33.22 -23.40
CA ILE A 3 -19.18 32.75 -22.17
C ILE A 3 -18.47 33.44 -21.01
N LYS A 4 -19.20 34.23 -20.24
CA LYS A 4 -18.72 34.74 -18.96
C LYS A 4 -19.16 33.79 -17.86
N ILE A 5 -18.22 33.07 -17.27
CA ILE A 5 -18.48 32.18 -16.15
C ILE A 5 -18.23 32.96 -14.85
N ILE A 6 -19.22 33.06 -13.99
CA ILE A 6 -19.14 33.84 -12.75
C ILE A 6 -19.42 33.01 -11.52
N GLY A 7 -18.78 33.34 -10.40
CA GLY A 7 -19.09 32.76 -9.10
C GLY A 7 -20.15 33.57 -8.35
N LEU A 8 -21.05 32.88 -7.66
CA LEU A 8 -22.07 33.50 -6.79
C LEU A 8 -21.67 33.59 -5.31
N GLY A 9 -20.43 33.19 -4.97
CA GLY A 9 -20.02 33.13 -3.57
C GLY A 9 -20.65 31.95 -2.83
N PRO A 10 -20.29 31.69 -1.55
CA PRO A 10 -20.84 30.56 -0.80
C PRO A 10 -22.26 30.78 -0.26
N GLY A 11 -22.76 32.02 -0.24
CA GLY A 11 -24.19 32.27 -0.06
C GLY A 11 -24.58 33.69 0.32
N ASP A 12 -23.67 34.53 0.84
CA ASP A 12 -23.97 35.94 1.13
C ASP A 12 -23.69 36.85 -0.07
N LYS A 13 -24.57 37.82 -0.34
CA LYS A 13 -24.45 38.76 -1.47
C LYS A 13 -23.17 39.58 -1.46
N SER A 14 -22.63 39.89 -0.27
CA SER A 14 -21.38 40.63 -0.12
C SER A 14 -20.14 39.86 -0.59
N GLN A 15 -20.27 38.55 -0.77
CA GLN A 15 -19.19 37.65 -1.19
C GLN A 15 -19.15 37.45 -2.72
N ILE A 16 -20.14 37.97 -3.43
CA ILE A 16 -20.10 38.07 -4.90
C ILE A 16 -19.14 39.20 -5.26
N SER A 17 -18.17 38.92 -6.12
CA SER A 17 -17.24 39.95 -6.56
C SER A 17 -17.96 41.05 -7.34
N TYR A 18 -17.41 42.26 -7.28
CA TYR A 18 -17.95 43.38 -8.05
C TYR A 18 -18.03 43.05 -9.55
N GLY A 19 -17.02 42.36 -10.10
CA GLY A 19 -17.01 41.93 -11.50
C GLY A 19 -18.13 40.95 -11.83
N ALA A 20 -18.47 40.02 -10.93
CA ALA A 20 -19.57 39.08 -11.13
C ALA A 20 -20.93 39.80 -11.09
N ILE A 21 -21.11 40.78 -10.19
CA ILE A 21 -22.31 41.65 -10.16
C ILE A 21 -22.44 42.47 -11.44
N ASP A 22 -21.35 43.06 -11.94
CA ASP A 22 -21.37 43.80 -13.21
C ASP A 22 -21.71 42.90 -14.40
N ALA A 23 -21.21 41.67 -14.42
CA ALA A 23 -21.57 40.68 -15.44
C ALA A 23 -23.06 40.31 -15.37
N LEU A 24 -23.63 40.08 -14.18
CA LEU A 24 -25.06 39.83 -14.00
C LEU A 24 -25.94 40.99 -14.49
N LYS A 25 -25.44 42.23 -14.43
CA LYS A 25 -26.15 43.43 -14.87
C LYS A 25 -25.89 43.82 -16.33
N SER A 26 -25.10 43.04 -17.05
CA SER A 26 -24.68 43.37 -18.42
C SER A 26 -25.81 43.34 -19.46
N GLY A 27 -26.96 42.74 -19.13
CA GLY A 27 -28.09 42.55 -20.04
C GLY A 27 -27.97 41.28 -20.91
N ASN A 28 -26.88 40.53 -20.78
CA ASN A 28 -26.74 39.20 -21.39
C ASN A 28 -27.69 38.20 -20.73
N LYS A 29 -28.04 37.12 -21.45
CA LYS A 29 -28.82 36.03 -20.85
C LYS A 29 -28.02 35.33 -19.77
N ILE A 30 -28.69 35.04 -18.65
CA ILE A 30 -28.09 34.44 -17.46
C ILE A 30 -28.57 33.00 -17.34
N TYR A 31 -27.63 32.08 -17.22
CA TYR A 31 -27.89 30.67 -16.95
C TYR A 31 -27.28 30.28 -15.60
N LEU A 32 -28.07 29.68 -14.71
CA LEU A 32 -27.61 29.18 -13.42
C LEU A 32 -27.36 27.68 -13.50
N ARG A 33 -26.24 27.22 -12.92
CA ARG A 33 -26.01 25.78 -12.68
C ARG A 33 -27.11 25.18 -11.80
N THR A 34 -27.62 25.97 -10.87
CA THR A 34 -28.74 25.65 -10.00
C THR A 34 -29.35 26.92 -9.44
N GLU A 35 -30.67 26.93 -9.29
CA GLU A 35 -31.37 27.97 -8.54
C GLU A 35 -31.37 27.72 -7.03
N ASN A 36 -31.02 26.50 -6.58
CA ASN A 36 -30.90 26.17 -5.18
C ASN A 36 -29.60 26.74 -4.58
N HIS A 37 -29.58 28.06 -4.43
CA HIS A 37 -28.48 28.80 -3.86
C HIS A 37 -29.01 29.99 -3.04
N PRO A 38 -28.52 30.22 -1.79
CA PRO A 38 -29.11 31.20 -0.89
C PRO A 38 -29.26 32.62 -1.47
N VAL A 39 -28.26 33.05 -2.25
CA VAL A 39 -28.22 34.41 -2.80
C VAL A 39 -29.14 34.66 -3.99
N VAL A 40 -29.60 33.60 -4.69
CA VAL A 40 -30.31 33.76 -5.98
C VAL A 40 -31.62 34.52 -5.80
N ASN A 41 -32.35 34.24 -4.72
CA ASN A 41 -33.59 34.93 -4.38
C ASN A 41 -33.40 36.44 -4.07
N ASP A 42 -32.18 36.84 -3.68
CA ASP A 42 -31.83 38.23 -3.34
C ASP A 42 -31.26 39.01 -4.55
N LEU A 43 -31.12 38.34 -5.70
CA LEU A 43 -30.67 38.91 -6.96
C LEU A 43 -31.89 39.24 -7.82
N ASP A 44 -32.10 40.52 -8.12
CA ASP A 44 -33.12 40.98 -9.06
C ASP A 44 -32.63 40.75 -10.51
N ILE A 45 -32.63 39.49 -10.94
CA ILE A 45 -32.15 39.05 -12.25
C ILE A 45 -33.16 38.11 -12.93
N CYS A 46 -33.19 38.14 -14.26
CA CYS A 46 -33.92 37.14 -15.06
C CYS A 46 -32.92 36.05 -15.47
N TYR A 47 -33.24 34.79 -15.17
CA TYR A 47 -32.35 33.66 -15.42
C TYR A 47 -33.10 32.42 -15.92
N GLU A 48 -32.34 31.50 -16.52
CA GLU A 48 -32.74 30.11 -16.75
C GLU A 48 -31.85 29.20 -15.91
N SER A 49 -32.37 28.13 -15.31
CA SER A 49 -31.57 27.19 -14.54
C SER A 49 -31.52 25.80 -15.20
N PHE A 50 -30.49 25.03 -14.86
CA PHE A 50 -30.33 23.65 -15.32
C PHE A 50 -30.82 22.59 -14.32
N ASP A 51 -31.58 22.96 -13.28
CA ASP A 51 -32.06 22.03 -12.26
C ASP A 51 -32.84 20.85 -12.85
N TYR A 52 -33.59 21.07 -13.94
CA TYR A 52 -34.33 20.02 -14.66
C TYR A 52 -33.45 18.89 -15.24
N LEU A 53 -32.14 19.10 -15.42
CA LEU A 53 -31.23 18.06 -15.89
C LEU A 53 -30.86 17.08 -14.78
N TYR A 54 -30.85 17.54 -13.52
CA TYR A 54 -30.60 16.69 -12.35
C TYR A 54 -31.78 15.73 -12.10
N GLU A 55 -33.00 16.11 -12.46
CA GLU A 55 -34.20 15.27 -12.33
C GLU A 55 -34.28 14.13 -13.37
N ARG A 56 -33.49 14.21 -14.46
CA ARG A 56 -33.60 13.32 -15.62
C ARG A 56 -32.48 12.29 -15.75
N SER A 57 -31.41 12.41 -14.97
CA SER A 57 -30.20 11.59 -15.10
C SER A 57 -29.89 10.85 -13.80
N ASP A 58 -29.57 9.56 -13.91
CA ASP A 58 -29.20 8.72 -12.77
C ASP A 58 -27.77 8.98 -12.25
N LYS A 59 -26.96 9.79 -12.95
CA LYS A 59 -25.55 10.09 -12.60
C LYS A 59 -25.21 11.57 -12.80
N PHE A 60 -24.62 12.20 -11.77
CA PHE A 60 -24.23 13.61 -11.78
C PHE A 60 -23.20 13.99 -12.85
N GLU A 61 -22.24 13.12 -13.15
CA GLU A 61 -21.20 13.38 -14.18
C GLU A 61 -21.82 13.62 -15.56
N ASN A 62 -22.84 12.85 -15.91
CA ASN A 62 -23.58 13.01 -17.17
C ASN A 62 -24.32 14.36 -17.22
N VAL A 63 -24.83 14.83 -16.08
CA VAL A 63 -25.51 16.14 -15.98
C VAL A 63 -24.55 17.28 -16.28
N TYR A 64 -23.35 17.27 -15.70
CA TYR A 64 -22.37 18.32 -15.92
C TYR A 64 -21.86 18.37 -17.37
N GLU A 65 -21.66 17.22 -18.01
CA GLU A 65 -21.32 17.18 -19.42
C GLU A 65 -22.44 17.73 -20.31
N GLU A 66 -23.70 17.42 -20.01
CA GLU A 66 -24.85 17.95 -20.74
C GLU A 66 -25.00 19.46 -20.57
N ILE A 67 -24.85 19.98 -19.34
CA ILE A 67 -24.83 21.43 -19.08
C ILE A 67 -23.73 22.09 -19.91
N ALA A 68 -22.52 21.53 -19.90
CA ALA A 68 -21.38 22.08 -20.62
C ALA A 68 -21.64 22.14 -22.14
N LYS A 69 -22.17 21.06 -22.74
CA LYS A 69 -22.53 21.02 -24.16
C LYS A 69 -23.54 22.12 -24.51
N LYS A 70 -24.61 22.28 -23.72
CA LYS A 70 -25.63 23.31 -23.95
C LYS A 70 -25.05 24.73 -23.82
N ILE A 71 -24.26 24.99 -22.78
CA ILE A 71 -23.67 26.31 -22.56
C ILE A 71 -22.70 26.69 -23.68
N VAL A 72 -21.87 25.74 -24.13
CA VAL A 72 -20.97 25.97 -25.27
C VAL A 72 -21.74 26.18 -26.56
N GLU A 73 -22.79 25.41 -26.83
CA GLU A 73 -23.64 25.58 -28.01
C GLU A 73 -24.33 26.96 -28.04
N ILE A 74 -24.85 27.42 -26.90
CA ILE A 74 -25.45 28.76 -26.79
C ILE A 74 -24.37 29.84 -26.95
N GLY A 75 -23.21 29.68 -26.29
CA GLY A 75 -22.09 30.63 -26.34
C GLY A 75 -21.45 30.81 -27.72
N LYS A 76 -21.67 29.88 -28.66
CA LYS A 76 -21.32 30.05 -30.07
C LYS A 76 -22.16 31.13 -30.75
N ASN A 77 -23.41 31.28 -30.32
CA ASN A 77 -24.46 32.05 -31.01
C ASN A 77 -24.83 33.35 -30.29
N GLU A 78 -24.50 33.50 -29.01
CA GLU A 78 -24.73 34.73 -28.24
C GLU A 78 -23.77 34.88 -27.06
N ASP A 79 -23.56 36.12 -26.59
CA ASP A 79 -22.79 36.38 -25.38
C ASP A 79 -23.67 36.08 -24.15
N ILE A 80 -23.20 35.20 -23.27
CA ILE A 80 -23.97 34.72 -22.12
C ILE A 80 -23.19 34.83 -20.81
N VAL A 81 -23.95 34.81 -19.72
CA VAL A 81 -23.41 34.68 -18.36
C VAL A 81 -23.85 33.33 -17.80
N TYR A 82 -22.88 32.51 -17.43
CA TYR A 82 -23.11 31.25 -16.73
C TYR A 82 -22.67 31.41 -15.28
N ALA A 83 -23.59 31.31 -14.33
CA ALA A 83 -23.32 31.51 -12.92
C ALA A 83 -23.36 30.19 -12.15
N VAL A 84 -22.34 29.99 -11.30
CA VAL A 84 -22.16 28.79 -10.49
C VAL A 84 -22.05 29.15 -8.99
N PRO A 85 -22.47 28.27 -8.08
CA PRO A 85 -22.22 28.41 -6.65
C PRO A 85 -20.73 28.61 -6.33
N GLY A 86 -20.42 29.42 -5.33
CA GLY A 86 -19.05 29.60 -4.85
C GLY A 86 -18.12 30.25 -5.88
N HIS A 87 -16.95 29.63 -6.05
CA HIS A 87 -15.91 30.06 -6.98
C HIS A 87 -15.90 29.13 -8.21
N PRO A 88 -15.87 29.64 -9.45
CA PRO A 88 -16.02 28.80 -10.66
C PRO A 88 -15.01 27.68 -10.88
N ARG A 89 -13.91 27.69 -10.13
CA ARG A 89 -12.83 26.68 -10.20
C ARG A 89 -12.65 25.86 -8.93
N VAL A 90 -13.49 26.05 -7.91
CA VAL A 90 -13.38 25.30 -6.65
C VAL A 90 -14.51 24.27 -6.62
N ALA A 91 -14.14 23.00 -6.80
CA ALA A 91 -15.06 21.86 -6.80
C ALA A 91 -16.25 22.00 -7.79
N GLU A 92 -16.03 22.64 -8.94
CA GLU A 92 -17.07 22.89 -9.95
C GLU A 92 -16.73 22.23 -11.29
N THR A 93 -17.21 21.00 -11.47
CA THR A 93 -16.91 20.15 -12.62
C THR A 93 -17.52 20.69 -13.93
N SER A 94 -18.68 21.35 -13.87
CA SER A 94 -19.34 21.86 -15.09
C SER A 94 -18.49 22.90 -15.82
N VAL A 95 -17.79 23.75 -15.07
CA VAL A 95 -16.89 24.77 -15.60
C VAL A 95 -15.67 24.14 -16.27
N THR A 96 -15.12 23.07 -15.69
CA THR A 96 -14.01 22.32 -16.29
C THR A 96 -14.39 21.76 -17.67
N PHE A 97 -15.59 21.18 -17.79
CA PHE A 97 -16.08 20.69 -19.08
C PHE A 97 -16.37 21.81 -20.08
N ILE A 98 -16.91 22.95 -19.63
CA ILE A 98 -17.13 24.12 -20.49
C ILE A 98 -15.80 24.63 -21.03
N GLU A 99 -14.79 24.87 -20.19
CA GLU A 99 -13.47 25.35 -20.63
C GLU A 99 -12.83 24.38 -21.65
N LYS A 100 -12.95 23.07 -21.44
CA LYS A 100 -12.47 22.04 -22.38
C LYS A 100 -13.19 22.11 -23.72
N LEU A 101 -14.53 22.02 -23.72
CA LEU A 101 -15.35 22.04 -24.93
C LEU A 101 -15.23 23.37 -25.68
N SER A 102 -15.21 24.50 -24.98
CA SER A 102 -15.02 25.82 -25.58
C SER A 102 -13.68 25.94 -26.30
N LYS A 103 -12.61 25.34 -25.78
CA LYS A 103 -11.30 25.31 -26.44
C LYS A 103 -11.32 24.50 -27.74
N GLU A 104 -12.03 23.38 -27.76
CA GLU A 104 -12.20 22.53 -28.95
C GLU A 104 -13.05 23.25 -30.03
N GLU A 105 -14.04 24.03 -29.59
CA GLU A 105 -15.04 24.66 -30.43
C GLU A 105 -14.77 26.14 -30.76
N GLY A 106 -13.64 26.69 -30.28
CA GLY A 106 -13.21 28.06 -30.54
C GLY A 106 -14.08 29.15 -29.89
N VAL A 107 -14.76 28.85 -28.79
CA VAL A 107 -15.60 29.81 -28.04
C VAL A 107 -14.76 30.51 -26.96
N SER A 108 -14.85 31.84 -26.87
CA SER A 108 -14.14 32.60 -25.84
C SER A 108 -14.77 32.37 -24.47
N VAL A 109 -13.97 32.05 -23.46
CA VAL A 109 -14.42 31.91 -22.07
C VAL A 109 -13.68 32.91 -21.20
N GLU A 110 -14.43 33.68 -20.42
CA GLU A 110 -13.91 34.58 -19.38
C GLU A 110 -14.43 34.10 -18.02
N VAL A 111 -13.54 33.87 -17.06
CA VAL A 111 -13.92 33.43 -15.71
C VAL A 111 -13.75 34.58 -14.73
N ILE A 112 -14.84 34.92 -14.03
CA ILE A 112 -14.87 35.96 -13.00
C ILE A 112 -15.10 35.28 -11.65
N ALA A 113 -14.04 35.30 -10.83
CA ALA A 113 -14.05 34.71 -9.50
C ALA A 113 -14.92 35.49 -8.51
N SER A 114 -15.53 34.75 -7.59
CA SER A 114 -16.11 35.24 -6.33
C SER A 114 -15.56 34.38 -5.18
N MET A 115 -15.87 34.72 -3.94
CA MET A 115 -15.36 33.97 -2.78
C MET A 115 -15.73 32.48 -2.88
N SER A 116 -14.80 31.58 -2.55
CA SER A 116 -15.11 30.15 -2.49
C SER A 116 -15.66 29.77 -1.11
N PHE A 117 -16.33 28.62 -1.00
CA PHE A 117 -16.68 28.07 0.31
C PHE A 117 -15.42 27.74 1.14
N VAL A 118 -14.30 27.42 0.49
CA VAL A 118 -13.02 27.15 1.14
C VAL A 118 -12.49 28.41 1.82
N ASP A 119 -12.55 29.56 1.16
CA ASP A 119 -12.19 30.85 1.76
C ASP A 119 -13.09 31.17 2.97
N ALA A 120 -14.39 30.83 2.85
CA ALA A 120 -15.33 31.01 3.95
C ALA A 120 -15.01 30.08 5.13
N MET A 121 -14.59 28.85 4.87
CA MET A 121 -14.11 27.92 5.88
C MET A 121 -12.87 28.48 6.60
N TYR A 122 -11.89 29.03 5.87
CA TYR A 122 -10.71 29.66 6.48
C TYR A 122 -11.09 30.78 7.44
N ALA A 123 -11.96 31.69 6.98
CA ALA A 123 -12.42 32.82 7.79
C ALA A 123 -13.25 32.35 9.01
N PHE A 124 -14.11 31.34 8.82
CA PHE A 124 -15.04 30.89 9.85
C PHE A 124 -14.37 30.01 10.92
N LEU A 125 -13.41 29.16 10.52
CA LEU A 125 -12.66 28.29 11.43
C LEU A 125 -11.39 28.98 11.99
N GLY A 126 -10.85 29.97 11.29
CA GLY A 126 -9.69 30.74 11.72
C GLY A 126 -8.36 30.02 11.55
N PHE A 127 -8.18 29.26 10.46
CA PHE A 127 -6.91 28.58 10.14
C PHE A 127 -6.26 29.17 8.89
N ASP A 128 -4.93 29.11 8.84
CA ASP A 128 -4.14 29.59 7.69
C ASP A 128 -3.87 28.43 6.71
N PRO A 129 -4.28 28.54 5.43
CA PRO A 129 -3.97 27.52 4.43
C PRO A 129 -2.47 27.29 4.20
N SER A 130 -1.60 28.23 4.61
CA SER A 130 -0.14 28.06 4.54
C SER A 130 0.40 26.94 5.44
N GLU A 131 -0.37 26.52 6.46
CA GLU A 131 -0.04 25.42 7.37
C GLU A 131 -0.22 24.03 6.73
N GLY A 132 -0.71 24.00 5.48
CA GLY A 132 -1.07 22.77 4.77
C GLY A 132 -2.55 22.48 4.89
N PHE A 133 -3.19 22.24 3.75
CA PHE A 133 -4.62 21.96 3.64
C PHE A 133 -4.90 20.93 2.55
N ARG A 134 -5.86 20.05 2.80
CA ARG A 134 -6.38 19.09 1.81
C ARG A 134 -7.91 19.15 1.75
N LEU A 135 -8.43 19.27 0.54
CA LEU A 135 -9.86 19.19 0.26
C LEU A 135 -10.21 17.79 -0.25
N LEU A 136 -11.11 17.12 0.46
CA LEU A 136 -11.58 15.77 0.13
C LEU A 136 -13.08 15.78 -0.13
N ASP A 137 -13.50 14.81 -0.92
CA ASP A 137 -14.89 14.49 -1.20
C ASP A 137 -15.28 13.23 -0.41
N SER A 138 -16.45 13.26 0.24
CA SER A 138 -16.92 12.20 1.14
C SER A 138 -17.03 10.82 0.48
N PHE A 139 -17.20 10.74 -0.83
CA PHE A 139 -17.38 9.49 -1.56
C PHE A 139 -16.06 8.87 -2.05
N SER A 140 -14.93 9.58 -1.92
CA SER A 140 -13.65 9.18 -2.51
C SER A 140 -12.47 9.18 -1.54
N ILE A 141 -12.76 9.23 -0.23
CA ILE A 141 -11.73 9.16 0.82
C ILE A 141 -11.01 7.81 0.77
N ARG A 142 -9.68 7.84 0.71
CA ARG A 142 -8.83 6.66 0.89
C ARG A 142 -7.82 6.95 1.99
N LYS A 143 -7.31 5.90 2.65
CA LYS A 143 -6.29 6.02 3.71
C LYS A 143 -5.09 6.90 3.32
N LYS A 144 -4.60 6.78 2.08
CA LYS A 144 -3.47 7.59 1.56
C LYS A 144 -3.78 9.09 1.43
N ASP A 145 -5.06 9.45 1.41
CA ASP A 145 -5.51 10.83 1.33
C ASP A 145 -5.63 11.47 2.74
N LEU A 146 -5.44 10.71 3.82
CA LEU A 146 -5.42 11.20 5.20
C LEU A 146 -3.99 11.49 5.65
N ASP A 147 -3.82 12.55 6.44
CA ASP A 147 -2.52 13.07 6.84
C ASP A 147 -2.68 13.94 8.09
N THR A 148 -2.00 13.57 9.18
CA THR A 148 -2.02 14.30 10.46
C THR A 148 -1.28 15.64 10.38
N ASP A 149 -0.43 15.87 9.39
CA ASP A 149 0.41 17.06 9.29
C ASP A 149 -0.25 18.23 8.54
N VAL A 150 -1.48 18.06 8.07
CA VAL A 150 -2.24 19.10 7.35
C VAL A 150 -3.68 19.17 7.87
N ASN A 151 -4.31 20.32 7.63
CA ASN A 151 -5.74 20.46 7.87
C ASN A 151 -6.53 19.75 6.76
N ILE A 152 -7.64 19.09 7.10
CA ILE A 152 -8.48 18.39 6.11
C ILE A 152 -9.90 18.94 6.15
N ILE A 153 -10.47 19.28 4.99
CA ILE A 153 -11.91 19.54 4.83
C ILE A 153 -12.49 18.42 3.99
N ILE A 154 -13.49 17.73 4.53
CA ILE A 154 -14.30 16.75 3.82
C ILE A 154 -15.64 17.40 3.49
N THR A 155 -15.94 17.49 2.20
CA THR A 155 -17.18 18.09 1.69
C THR A 155 -18.26 17.03 1.47
N GLN A 156 -19.47 17.48 1.14
CA GLN A 156 -20.58 16.63 0.70
C GLN A 156 -21.06 15.64 1.78
N VAL A 157 -21.17 16.10 3.03
CA VAL A 157 -21.66 15.28 4.15
C VAL A 157 -23.15 15.50 4.31
N TYR A 158 -23.91 14.94 3.37
CA TYR A 158 -25.33 15.25 3.17
C TYR A 158 -26.25 14.71 4.24
N ASP A 159 -25.88 13.57 4.83
CA ASP A 159 -26.73 12.87 5.78
C ASP A 159 -25.88 12.10 6.79
N ARG A 160 -26.59 11.53 7.77
CA ARG A 160 -26.00 10.72 8.83
C ARG A 160 -25.30 9.46 8.31
N PHE A 161 -25.78 8.86 7.23
CA PHE A 161 -25.20 7.64 6.68
C PHE A 161 -23.80 7.92 6.11
N ILE A 162 -23.66 9.00 5.34
CA ILE A 162 -22.36 9.48 4.86
C ILE A 162 -21.44 9.83 6.02
N ALA A 163 -21.94 10.56 7.02
CA ALA A 163 -21.18 10.89 8.22
C ALA A 163 -20.67 9.65 8.98
N SER A 164 -21.49 8.59 9.05
CA SER A 164 -21.10 7.31 9.66
C SER A 164 -20.00 6.59 8.87
N ASN A 165 -20.06 6.60 7.54
CA ASN A 165 -19.01 5.99 6.71
C ASN A 165 -17.69 6.76 6.85
N ILE A 166 -17.75 8.09 6.78
CA ILE A 166 -16.57 8.95 7.01
C ILE A 166 -15.99 8.66 8.39
N LYS A 167 -16.82 8.58 9.43
CA LYS A 167 -16.37 8.28 10.80
C LYS A 167 -15.54 7.00 10.84
N ILE A 168 -16.03 5.92 10.24
CA ILE A 168 -15.33 4.62 10.24
C ILE A 168 -13.98 4.73 9.52
N GLU A 169 -13.96 5.34 8.33
CA GLU A 169 -12.72 5.53 7.57
C GLU A 169 -11.69 6.38 8.32
N LEU A 170 -12.16 7.44 8.99
CA LEU A 170 -11.30 8.28 9.82
C LEU A 170 -10.82 7.55 11.07
N MET A 171 -11.66 6.77 11.76
CA MET A 171 -11.26 5.97 12.93
C MET A 171 -10.32 4.82 12.57
N ASN A 172 -10.23 4.40 11.30
CA ASN A 172 -9.18 3.48 10.86
C ASN A 172 -7.79 4.14 10.78
N TYR A 173 -7.72 5.47 10.84
CA TYR A 173 -6.50 6.26 10.70
C TYR A 173 -6.16 7.08 11.94
N TYR A 174 -7.12 7.85 12.46
CA TYR A 174 -7.01 8.69 13.65
C TYR A 174 -7.51 7.98 14.90
N ALA A 175 -6.96 8.35 16.06
CA ALA A 175 -7.51 8.01 17.36
C ALA A 175 -8.99 8.39 17.49
N ASP A 176 -9.76 7.56 18.21
CA ASP A 176 -11.20 7.72 18.36
C ASP A 176 -11.60 9.09 18.94
N ASP A 177 -10.75 9.66 19.79
CA ASP A 177 -10.94 10.94 20.47
C ASP A 177 -10.35 12.14 19.70
N GLN A 178 -9.97 11.95 18.43
CA GLN A 178 -9.58 13.04 17.55
C GLN A 178 -10.68 14.10 17.51
N ASP A 179 -10.26 15.36 17.65
CA ASP A 179 -11.18 16.49 17.53
C ASP A 179 -11.55 16.71 16.06
N VAL A 180 -12.84 16.83 15.78
CA VAL A 180 -13.36 17.22 14.46
C VAL A 180 -14.40 18.32 14.61
N TRP A 181 -14.53 19.12 13.58
CA TRP A 181 -15.54 20.17 13.50
C TRP A 181 -16.58 19.80 12.47
N ILE A 182 -17.85 19.78 12.87
CA ILE A 182 -18.95 19.83 11.90
C ILE A 182 -19.16 21.30 11.57
N VAL A 183 -19.10 21.64 10.29
CA VAL A 183 -19.30 23.01 9.81
C VAL A 183 -20.41 23.01 8.78
N ARG A 184 -21.38 23.89 8.97
CA ARG A 184 -22.53 24.04 8.08
C ARG A 184 -22.66 25.48 7.64
N ALA A 185 -22.91 25.66 6.34
CA ALA A 185 -23.22 26.94 5.71
C ALA A 185 -22.15 28.03 5.99
N ALA A 186 -20.87 27.66 5.97
CA ALA A 186 -19.77 28.59 6.15
C ALA A 186 -19.86 29.72 5.10
N GLY A 187 -19.85 30.98 5.57
CA GLY A 187 -20.02 32.15 4.72
C GLY A 187 -21.48 32.55 4.46
N VAL A 188 -22.48 31.81 4.95
CA VAL A 188 -23.90 32.18 4.81
C VAL A 188 -24.38 32.85 6.10
N ARG A 189 -24.36 34.18 6.10
CA ARG A 189 -24.64 34.99 7.30
C ARG A 189 -25.98 34.59 7.95
N GLY A 190 -25.93 34.21 9.23
CA GLY A 190 -27.11 33.84 10.02
C GLY A 190 -27.55 32.37 9.89
N MET A 191 -26.93 31.60 8.98
CA MET A 191 -27.09 30.14 8.87
C MET A 191 -25.83 29.38 9.27
N GLU A 192 -24.71 30.08 9.42
CA GLU A 192 -23.42 29.54 9.86
C GLU A 192 -23.53 28.79 11.19
N PHE A 193 -23.06 27.55 11.19
CA PHE A 193 -22.97 26.70 12.37
C PHE A 193 -21.64 25.97 12.36
N LYS A 194 -20.98 25.92 13.52
CA LYS A 194 -19.87 25.00 13.76
C LYS A 194 -19.98 24.41 15.16
N ASP A 195 -19.65 23.14 15.26
CA ASP A 195 -19.55 22.47 16.55
C ASP A 195 -18.33 21.56 16.58
N LYS A 196 -17.62 21.59 17.71
CA LYS A 196 -16.42 20.80 17.94
C LYS A 196 -16.80 19.55 18.71
N ILE A 197 -16.58 18.39 18.11
CA ILE A 197 -16.95 17.11 18.66
C ILE A 197 -15.78 16.13 18.61
N LYS A 198 -15.93 15.00 19.29
CA LYS A 198 -15.02 13.87 19.13
C LYS A 198 -15.40 13.06 17.90
N LEU A 199 -14.40 12.49 17.23
CA LEU A 199 -14.60 11.73 15.99
C LEU A 199 -15.61 10.59 16.17
N TYR A 200 -15.55 9.85 17.29
CA TYR A 200 -16.51 8.78 17.58
C TYR A 200 -17.98 9.25 17.70
N GLU A 201 -18.23 10.54 17.86
CA GLU A 201 -19.56 11.15 17.99
C GLU A 201 -20.12 11.70 16.66
N LEU A 202 -19.34 11.64 15.58
CA LEU A 202 -19.65 12.32 14.32
C LEU A 202 -21.06 12.03 13.79
N ASP A 203 -21.47 10.77 13.79
CA ASP A 203 -22.77 10.32 13.28
C ASP A 203 -23.93 10.42 14.30
N ARG A 204 -23.72 11.02 15.47
CA ARG A 204 -24.76 11.19 16.50
C ARG A 204 -25.55 12.49 16.35
N GLN A 205 -25.18 13.34 15.39
CA GLN A 205 -25.79 14.66 15.17
C GLN A 205 -26.95 14.60 14.15
N GLU A 206 -28.15 14.24 14.60
CA GLU A 206 -29.28 13.90 13.72
C GLU A 206 -29.90 15.06 12.90
N MET A 207 -29.54 16.32 13.18
CA MET A 207 -30.16 17.50 12.55
C MET A 207 -29.17 18.49 11.90
N VAL A 208 -27.91 18.11 11.75
CA VAL A 208 -26.87 19.03 11.27
C VAL A 208 -26.52 18.81 9.80
N PHE A 209 -26.72 17.60 9.26
CA PHE A 209 -26.25 17.23 7.92
C PHE A 209 -27.19 17.68 6.80
N ASP A 210 -26.61 18.35 5.81
CA ASP A 210 -27.24 18.75 4.55
C ASP A 210 -26.17 19.03 3.46
N HIS A 211 -26.61 19.53 2.31
CA HIS A 211 -25.73 19.89 1.18
C HIS A 211 -24.73 21.02 1.47
N LEU A 212 -24.85 21.73 2.60
CA LEU A 212 -23.93 22.78 3.04
C LEU A 212 -23.02 22.31 4.17
N THR A 213 -23.05 21.02 4.51
CA THR A 213 -22.30 20.46 5.63
C THR A 213 -20.98 19.87 5.18
N SER A 214 -19.93 20.25 5.90
CA SER A 214 -18.56 19.78 5.74
C SER A 214 -17.97 19.40 7.09
N ILE A 215 -17.01 18.48 7.08
CA ILE A 215 -16.22 18.12 8.26
C ILE A 215 -14.85 18.71 8.12
N PHE A 216 -14.38 19.37 9.18
CA PHE A 216 -13.02 19.88 9.26
C PHE A 216 -12.25 19.12 10.33
N ILE A 217 -11.10 18.58 9.94
CA ILE A 217 -10.16 17.91 10.82
C ILE A 217 -8.95 18.83 10.93
N PRO A 218 -8.69 19.42 12.11
CA PRO A 218 -7.51 20.24 12.31
C PRO A 218 -6.25 19.38 12.18
N LYS A 219 -5.17 20.00 11.71
CA LYS A 219 -3.82 19.44 11.77
C LYS A 219 -3.50 18.96 13.18
N GLY A 220 -2.87 17.79 13.27
CA GLY A 220 -2.52 17.11 14.51
C GLY A 220 -3.41 15.90 14.78
N GLY A 221 -3.24 15.34 15.98
CA GLY A 221 -3.86 14.07 16.36
C GLY A 221 -2.87 12.91 16.38
N GLU A 222 -3.32 11.79 16.95
CA GLU A 222 -2.55 10.56 16.97
C GLU A 222 -3.08 9.60 15.91
N LYS A 223 -2.17 9.03 15.12
CA LYS A 223 -2.50 7.92 14.21
C LYS A 223 -2.75 6.66 15.04
N ASN A 224 -3.79 5.90 14.72
CA ASN A 224 -4.03 4.57 15.32
C ASN A 224 -2.91 3.57 15.00
N PHE A 225 -2.37 3.67 13.79
CA PHE A 225 -1.24 2.85 13.36
C PHE A 225 -0.16 3.73 12.74
N LYS A 226 1.10 3.40 13.02
CA LYS A 226 2.25 4.01 12.35
C LYS A 226 2.36 3.47 10.92
N ASP A 227 2.95 4.26 10.05
CA ASP A 227 3.27 3.88 8.68
C ASP A 227 4.79 3.77 8.48
N ILE A 228 5.18 3.42 7.25
CA ILE A 228 6.59 3.21 6.92
C ILE A 228 7.43 4.49 7.07
N MET A 229 6.83 5.68 6.87
CA MET A 229 7.56 6.93 6.99
C MET A 229 7.85 7.24 8.45
N ASP A 230 6.94 6.87 9.36
CA ASP A 230 7.20 6.92 10.80
C ASP A 230 8.42 6.03 11.17
N LEU A 231 8.54 4.84 10.57
CA LEU A 231 9.67 3.92 10.82
C LEU A 231 10.99 4.45 10.23
N VAL A 232 10.96 5.04 9.03
CA VAL A 232 12.11 5.71 8.41
C VAL A 232 12.60 6.86 9.30
N GLU A 233 11.69 7.65 9.85
CA GLU A 233 12.03 8.73 10.79
C GLU A 233 12.68 8.18 12.06
N VAL A 234 12.14 7.10 12.63
CA VAL A 234 12.73 6.44 13.80
C VAL A 234 14.17 5.99 13.50
N ALA A 235 14.41 5.32 12.37
CA ALA A 235 15.76 4.90 11.99
C ALA A 235 16.73 6.07 11.81
N ARG A 236 16.24 7.17 11.20
CA ARG A 236 17.00 8.42 11.05
C ARG A 236 17.40 9.01 12.41
N VAL A 237 16.47 9.08 13.35
CA VAL A 237 16.73 9.59 14.71
C VAL A 237 17.71 8.68 15.45
N LEU A 238 17.50 7.36 15.41
CA LEU A 238 18.39 6.38 16.05
C LEU A 238 19.83 6.46 15.53
N ARG A 239 20.02 6.83 14.27
CA ARG A 239 21.36 6.97 13.65
C ARG A 239 21.91 8.40 13.63
N SER A 240 21.15 9.38 14.12
CA SER A 240 21.59 10.76 14.23
C SER A 240 22.77 10.92 15.22
N ASP A 241 23.40 12.10 15.26
CA ASP A 241 24.52 12.38 16.17
C ASP A 241 24.17 12.09 17.64
N ASN A 242 22.95 12.41 18.05
CA ASN A 242 22.40 12.19 19.40
C ASN A 242 21.61 10.86 19.53
N GLY A 243 21.69 9.99 18.52
CA GLY A 243 21.00 8.71 18.46
C GLY A 243 21.65 7.61 19.30
N CYS A 244 21.24 6.37 19.02
CA CYS A 244 21.72 5.17 19.70
C CYS A 244 23.11 4.76 19.19
N GLU A 245 24.04 4.51 20.12
CA GLU A 245 25.42 4.13 19.80
C GLU A 245 25.53 2.75 19.14
N TRP A 246 24.58 1.84 19.39
CA TRP A 246 24.57 0.53 18.73
C TRP A 246 24.17 0.69 17.27
N ASP A 247 23.09 1.43 16.98
CA ASP A 247 22.58 1.67 15.63
C ASP A 247 23.61 2.38 14.76
N LYS A 248 24.24 3.45 15.27
CA LYS A 248 25.28 4.20 14.55
C LYS A 248 26.47 3.34 14.12
N LYS A 249 26.83 2.32 14.91
CA LYS A 249 27.95 1.41 14.61
C LYS A 249 27.61 0.35 13.58
N GLN A 250 26.34 0.15 13.27
CA GLN A 250 25.93 -0.85 12.30
C GLN A 250 26.33 -0.47 10.87
N THR A 251 26.71 -1.49 10.11
CA THR A 251 26.99 -1.43 8.68
C THR A 251 26.20 -2.54 7.99
N HIS A 252 26.07 -2.50 6.66
CA HIS A 252 25.40 -3.57 5.92
C HIS A 252 25.95 -4.97 6.24
N LYS A 253 27.26 -5.09 6.54
CA LYS A 253 27.90 -6.37 6.86
C LYS A 253 27.62 -6.86 8.28
N THR A 254 27.50 -5.95 9.25
CA THR A 254 27.23 -6.35 10.64
C THR A 254 25.78 -6.79 10.82
N LEU A 255 24.88 -6.28 9.99
CA LEU A 255 23.45 -6.58 10.02
C LEU A 255 23.06 -7.90 9.35
N THR A 256 23.93 -8.50 8.51
CA THR A 256 23.55 -9.70 7.74
C THR A 256 23.17 -10.90 8.61
N LYS A 257 23.75 -11.03 9.81
CA LYS A 257 23.42 -12.14 10.72
C LYS A 257 22.03 -11.99 11.31
N TYR A 258 21.67 -10.79 11.74
CA TYR A 258 20.35 -10.48 12.32
C TYR A 258 19.27 -10.66 11.25
N LEU A 259 19.51 -10.18 10.02
CA LEU A 259 18.59 -10.43 8.91
C LEU A 259 18.33 -11.92 8.66
N ILE A 260 19.31 -12.80 8.90
CA ILE A 260 19.11 -14.25 8.78
C ILE A 260 18.32 -14.78 9.98
N GLU A 261 18.62 -14.32 11.19
CA GLU A 261 17.90 -14.64 12.43
C GLU A 261 16.39 -14.30 12.27
N GLU A 262 16.03 -13.05 11.93
CA GLU A 262 14.63 -12.64 11.73
C GLU A 262 13.92 -13.42 10.61
N CYS A 263 14.66 -13.82 9.56
CA CYS A 263 14.09 -14.67 8.51
C CYS A 263 13.68 -16.05 9.05
N TYR A 264 14.46 -16.63 9.97
CA TYR A 264 14.15 -17.93 10.58
C TYR A 264 13.08 -17.80 11.65
N GLU A 265 13.06 -16.73 12.43
CA GLU A 265 12.02 -16.45 13.42
C GLU A 265 10.65 -16.26 12.72
N LEU A 266 10.61 -15.54 11.59
CA LEU A 266 9.40 -15.48 10.76
C LEU A 266 8.94 -16.86 10.26
N ILE A 267 9.88 -17.72 9.82
CA ILE A 267 9.54 -19.06 9.35
C ILE A 267 8.93 -19.89 10.50
N ASP A 268 9.52 -19.82 11.69
CA ASP A 268 9.01 -20.52 12.87
C ASP A 268 7.60 -20.04 13.27
N ALA A 269 7.38 -18.72 13.28
CA ALA A 269 6.06 -18.15 13.54
C ALA A 269 5.00 -18.61 12.53
N ILE A 270 5.36 -18.71 11.24
CA ILE A 270 4.48 -19.24 10.19
C ILE A 270 4.20 -20.73 10.39
N GLU A 271 5.23 -21.55 10.68
CA GLU A 271 5.07 -22.99 10.89
C GLU A 271 4.23 -23.33 12.13
N ASN A 272 4.20 -22.43 13.11
CA ASN A 272 3.44 -22.57 14.36
C ASN A 272 2.06 -21.90 14.34
N ASP A 273 1.62 -21.34 13.20
CA ASP A 273 0.38 -20.55 13.08
C ASP A 273 0.29 -19.38 14.10
N ASP A 274 1.44 -18.84 14.54
CA ASP A 274 1.52 -17.74 15.51
C ASP A 274 1.35 -16.40 14.80
N ILE A 275 0.12 -15.92 14.73
CA ILE A 275 -0.22 -14.66 14.03
C ILE A 275 0.47 -13.45 14.65
N ASP A 276 0.58 -13.40 15.99
CA ASP A 276 1.21 -12.27 16.67
C ASP A 276 2.72 -12.27 16.39
N GLY A 277 3.36 -13.45 16.45
CA GLY A 277 4.74 -13.64 16.02
C GLY A 277 4.97 -13.25 14.57
N ILE A 278 4.11 -13.65 13.63
CA ILE A 278 4.23 -13.25 12.21
C ILE A 278 4.23 -11.72 12.07
N VAL A 279 3.38 -11.00 12.81
CA VAL A 279 3.32 -9.54 12.76
C VAL A 279 4.60 -8.91 13.31
N GLU A 280 5.13 -9.43 14.43
CA GLU A 280 6.38 -8.99 15.05
C GLU A 280 7.57 -9.16 14.08
N GLU A 281 7.76 -10.38 13.56
CA GLU A 281 8.89 -10.72 12.69
C GLU A 281 8.84 -10.01 11.33
N LEU A 282 7.64 -9.80 10.76
CA LEU A 282 7.49 -8.96 9.57
C LEU A 282 7.85 -7.50 9.86
N GLY A 283 7.57 -7.02 11.08
CA GLY A 283 8.00 -5.71 11.56
C GLY A 283 9.51 -5.59 11.65
N ASP A 284 10.19 -6.60 12.18
CA ASP A 284 11.65 -6.61 12.32
C ASP A 284 12.36 -6.71 10.98
N LEU A 285 11.87 -7.56 10.06
CA LEU A 285 12.33 -7.57 8.67
C LEU A 285 12.11 -6.22 7.98
N GLN A 286 10.97 -5.57 8.22
CA GLN A 286 10.70 -4.23 7.69
C GLN A 286 11.69 -3.21 8.25
N TYR A 287 11.98 -3.23 9.55
CA TYR A 287 12.97 -2.37 10.18
C TYR A 287 14.37 -2.62 9.62
N HIS A 288 14.75 -3.88 9.38
CA HIS A 288 16.02 -4.20 8.73
C HIS A 288 16.16 -3.54 7.36
N ILE A 289 15.12 -3.59 6.52
CA ILE A 289 15.13 -2.94 5.20
C ILE A 289 15.34 -1.43 5.38
N VAL A 290 14.58 -0.79 6.28
CA VAL A 290 14.71 0.64 6.58
C VAL A 290 16.11 0.99 7.10
N LEU A 291 16.68 0.19 8.00
CA LEU A 291 18.00 0.42 8.57
C LEU A 291 19.11 0.30 7.51
N HIS A 292 19.01 -0.67 6.60
CA HIS A 292 19.89 -0.75 5.43
C HIS A 292 19.75 0.48 4.53
N SER A 293 18.53 0.94 4.26
CA SER A 293 18.31 2.17 3.48
C SER A 293 18.87 3.41 4.17
N GLN A 294 18.74 3.53 5.50
CA GLN A 294 19.32 4.64 6.25
C GLN A 294 20.87 4.61 6.20
N ILE A 295 21.50 3.44 6.29
CA ILE A 295 22.96 3.30 6.09
C ILE A 295 23.35 3.72 4.66
N GLY A 296 22.56 3.32 3.66
CA GLY A 296 22.75 3.76 2.27
C GLY A 296 22.71 5.28 2.14
N TYR A 297 21.76 5.92 2.82
CA TYR A 297 21.59 7.36 2.84
C TYR A 297 22.77 8.05 3.52
N ASP A 298 23.16 7.58 4.71
CA ASP A 298 24.31 8.11 5.47
C ASP A 298 25.62 8.07 4.69
N THR A 299 25.75 7.08 3.78
CA THR A 299 26.92 6.87 2.94
C THR A 299 26.80 7.52 1.54
N GLY A 300 25.64 8.10 1.22
CA GLY A 300 25.37 8.79 -0.05
C GLY A 300 25.25 7.87 -1.27
N TYR A 301 24.93 6.58 -1.06
CA TYR A 301 24.82 5.61 -2.16
C TYR A 301 23.39 5.40 -2.65
N PHE A 302 22.43 5.26 -1.73
CA PHE A 302 21.01 5.09 -2.05
C PHE A 302 20.11 5.40 -0.85
N ASP A 303 18.82 5.58 -1.04
CA ASP A 303 17.85 5.75 0.06
C ASP A 303 16.69 4.75 0.01
N TYR A 304 15.69 4.95 0.90
CA TYR A 304 14.52 4.07 0.95
C TYR A 304 13.64 4.19 -0.30
N ASP A 305 13.55 5.39 -0.89
CA ASP A 305 12.74 5.64 -2.09
C ASP A 305 13.30 4.87 -3.29
N GLU A 306 14.63 4.80 -3.43
CA GLU A 306 15.26 4.00 -4.48
C GLU A 306 15.01 2.48 -4.30
N VAL A 307 14.97 1.99 -3.07
CA VAL A 307 14.62 0.57 -2.76
C VAL A 307 13.16 0.28 -3.13
N CYS A 308 12.25 1.18 -2.78
CA CYS A 308 10.83 1.10 -3.16
C CYS A 308 10.67 1.16 -4.67
N ASN A 309 11.30 2.12 -5.34
CA ASN A 309 11.23 2.28 -6.79
C ASN A 309 11.71 1.02 -7.52
N SER A 310 12.87 0.48 -7.11
CA SER A 310 13.40 -0.76 -7.68
C SER A 310 12.43 -1.94 -7.52
N SER A 311 11.72 -2.01 -6.39
CA SER A 311 10.74 -3.06 -6.13
C SER A 311 9.46 -2.87 -6.96
N VAL A 312 8.93 -1.65 -7.02
CA VAL A 312 7.71 -1.31 -7.76
C VAL A 312 7.92 -1.50 -9.26
N GLU A 313 8.95 -0.90 -9.85
CA GLU A 313 9.25 -1.03 -11.28
C GLU A 313 9.38 -2.49 -11.69
N LYS A 314 10.09 -3.29 -10.89
CA LYS A 314 10.27 -4.73 -11.11
C LYS A 314 8.99 -5.53 -10.97
N MET A 315 8.09 -5.17 -10.05
CA MET A 315 6.81 -5.87 -9.93
C MET A 315 5.87 -5.49 -11.07
N VAL A 316 5.84 -4.23 -11.47
CA VAL A 316 5.04 -3.77 -12.61
C VAL A 316 5.53 -4.39 -13.92
N SER A 317 6.85 -4.37 -14.20
CA SER A 317 7.44 -4.94 -15.42
C SER A 317 7.19 -6.45 -15.57
N ARG A 318 7.10 -7.18 -14.45
CA ARG A 318 6.90 -8.64 -14.45
C ARG A 318 5.45 -9.06 -14.52
N HIS A 319 4.50 -8.13 -14.32
CA HIS A 319 3.08 -8.40 -14.37
C HIS A 319 2.36 -7.48 -15.38
N PRO A 320 2.77 -7.48 -16.66
CA PRO A 320 2.13 -6.65 -17.69
C PRO A 320 0.66 -7.03 -17.94
N HIS A 321 0.24 -8.21 -17.48
CA HIS A 321 -1.16 -8.65 -17.54
C HIS A 321 -2.03 -8.11 -16.40
N VAL A 322 -1.43 -7.62 -15.32
CA VAL A 322 -2.14 -6.96 -14.22
C VAL A 322 -2.12 -5.44 -14.41
N PHE A 323 -0.98 -4.90 -14.85
CA PHE A 323 -0.73 -3.46 -14.93
C PHE A 323 -0.73 -2.89 -16.37
N GLY A 324 -0.99 -3.73 -17.36
CA GLY A 324 -1.08 -3.37 -18.78
C GLY A 324 -2.11 -4.23 -19.51
N ASP A 325 -2.04 -4.27 -20.84
CA ASP A 325 -3.06 -4.91 -21.70
C ASP A 325 -2.66 -6.31 -22.21
N GLU A 326 -1.59 -6.92 -21.70
CA GLU A 326 -1.11 -8.23 -22.20
C GLU A 326 -1.82 -9.43 -21.53
N GLU A 327 -2.07 -10.51 -22.27
CA GLU A 327 -2.59 -11.75 -21.66
C GLU A 327 -1.49 -12.52 -20.91
N TYR A 328 -1.84 -13.07 -19.73
CA TYR A 328 -0.94 -13.92 -18.94
C TYR A 328 -0.52 -15.18 -19.73
N LYS A 329 0.79 -15.42 -19.83
CA LYS A 329 1.35 -16.66 -20.38
C LYS A 329 2.19 -17.37 -19.33
N GLU A 330 1.92 -18.64 -19.11
CA GLU A 330 2.69 -19.50 -18.21
C GLU A 330 4.16 -19.55 -18.67
N GLY A 331 5.11 -19.33 -17.74
CA GLY A 331 6.54 -19.23 -18.05
C GLY A 331 7.07 -17.84 -18.44
N SER A 332 6.20 -16.84 -18.66
CA SER A 332 6.59 -15.46 -18.98
C SER A 332 7.48 -14.81 -17.91
N TRP A 333 7.29 -15.17 -16.63
CA TRP A 333 8.05 -14.62 -15.52
C TRP A 333 9.56 -14.91 -15.59
N ASN A 334 9.94 -16.13 -15.97
CA ASN A 334 11.35 -16.53 -16.11
C ASN A 334 12.00 -15.85 -17.31
N ILE A 335 11.27 -15.71 -18.43
CA ILE A 335 11.74 -15.03 -19.64
C ILE A 335 11.98 -13.54 -19.35
N ASN A 336 11.02 -12.86 -18.69
CA ASN A 336 11.15 -11.45 -18.33
C ASN A 336 12.33 -11.22 -17.37
N LYS A 337 12.54 -12.13 -16.42
CA LYS A 337 13.67 -12.08 -15.48
C LYS A 337 15.04 -12.25 -16.15
N MET A 338 15.15 -13.04 -17.22
CA MET A 338 16.39 -13.18 -17.99
C MET A 338 16.69 -11.94 -18.83
N ASN A 339 15.66 -11.40 -19.51
CA ASN A 339 15.76 -10.21 -20.34
C ASN A 339 16.16 -8.97 -19.53
N GLU A 340 15.54 -8.74 -18.36
CA GLU A 340 15.89 -7.63 -17.44
C GLU A 340 17.36 -7.67 -17.02
N LYS A 341 17.91 -8.88 -16.90
CA LYS A 341 19.23 -9.13 -16.32
C LYS A 341 20.35 -9.15 -17.34
N GLY A 342 20.04 -8.98 -18.63
CA GLY A 342 20.97 -9.06 -19.74
C GLY A 342 21.68 -10.42 -19.85
N GLU A 343 21.05 -11.49 -19.36
CA GLU A 343 21.67 -12.82 -19.33
C GLU A 343 21.63 -13.44 -20.73
N THR A 344 22.81 -13.77 -21.27
CA THR A 344 22.92 -14.46 -22.58
C THR A 344 23.15 -15.94 -22.42
N LYS A 345 23.62 -16.37 -21.23
CA LYS A 345 23.87 -17.78 -20.89
C LYS A 345 23.22 -18.15 -19.57
N VAL A 346 22.66 -19.35 -19.50
CA VAL A 346 22.05 -19.93 -18.29
C VAL A 346 23.05 -19.98 -17.12
N SER A 347 24.32 -20.25 -17.42
CA SER A 347 25.40 -20.31 -16.42
C SER A 347 25.74 -18.94 -15.80
N GLU A 348 25.43 -17.82 -16.47
CA GLU A 348 25.53 -16.48 -15.86
C GLU A 348 24.47 -16.33 -14.76
N GLY A 349 23.26 -16.83 -15.03
CA GLY A 349 22.19 -16.91 -14.05
C GLY A 349 22.51 -17.83 -12.86
N MET A 350 23.19 -18.96 -13.08
CA MET A 350 23.62 -19.86 -12.00
C MET A 350 24.69 -19.21 -11.10
N ARG A 351 25.68 -18.52 -11.70
CA ARG A 351 26.73 -17.81 -10.95
C ARG A 351 26.23 -16.61 -10.14
N ARG A 352 25.06 -16.07 -10.49
CA ARG A 352 24.38 -15.00 -9.74
C ARG A 352 23.58 -15.50 -8.55
N ILE A 353 23.47 -16.82 -8.34
CA ILE A 353 22.86 -17.35 -7.12
C ILE A 353 23.77 -16.98 -5.94
N PRO A 354 23.26 -16.31 -4.90
CA PRO A 354 24.08 -15.86 -3.78
C PRO A 354 24.95 -16.98 -3.19
N ASN A 355 26.22 -16.67 -2.92
CA ASN A 355 27.16 -17.65 -2.36
C ASN A 355 26.83 -18.06 -0.92
N HIS A 356 26.13 -17.20 -0.18
CA HIS A 356 25.78 -17.41 1.22
C HIS A 356 24.42 -18.11 1.43
N LEU A 357 23.76 -18.55 0.34
CA LEU A 357 22.59 -19.41 0.50
C LEU A 357 22.99 -20.76 1.11
N PRO A 358 22.13 -21.36 1.95
CA PRO A 358 22.26 -22.75 2.35
C PRO A 358 22.47 -23.65 1.13
N ALA A 359 23.33 -24.67 1.30
CA ALA A 359 23.79 -25.49 0.19
C ALA A 359 22.63 -26.21 -0.53
N LEU A 360 21.61 -26.68 0.21
CA LEU A 360 20.44 -27.36 -0.38
C LEU A 360 19.58 -26.38 -1.19
N MET A 361 19.27 -25.21 -0.62
CA MET A 361 18.56 -24.15 -1.36
C MET A 361 19.31 -23.71 -2.63
N LYS A 362 20.65 -23.59 -2.54
CA LYS A 362 21.49 -23.24 -3.68
C LYS A 362 21.44 -24.33 -4.76
N ALA A 363 21.52 -25.59 -4.36
CA ALA A 363 21.42 -26.74 -5.26
C ALA A 363 20.07 -26.78 -6.00
N ILE A 364 18.94 -26.60 -5.30
CA ILE A 364 17.61 -26.49 -5.94
C ILE A 364 17.59 -25.37 -6.99
N LYS A 365 18.08 -24.18 -6.65
CA LYS A 365 18.07 -23.03 -7.57
C LYS A 365 18.94 -23.26 -8.81
N VAL A 366 20.09 -23.91 -8.66
CA VAL A 366 20.95 -24.29 -9.78
C VAL A 366 20.21 -25.31 -10.67
N GLN A 367 19.60 -26.33 -10.08
CA GLN A 367 18.88 -27.37 -10.82
C GLN A 367 17.63 -26.83 -11.53
N ASN A 368 16.86 -25.94 -10.89
CA ASN A 368 15.72 -25.26 -11.53
C ASN A 368 16.17 -24.46 -12.76
N LYS A 369 17.28 -23.71 -12.66
CA LYS A 369 17.83 -22.98 -13.82
C LYS A 369 18.30 -23.91 -14.94
N ALA A 370 18.87 -25.07 -14.60
CA ALA A 370 19.24 -26.07 -15.59
C ALA A 370 17.99 -26.63 -16.28
N SER A 371 16.95 -26.94 -15.50
CA SER A 371 15.66 -27.42 -15.99
C SER A 371 14.94 -26.43 -16.89
N ASP A 372 14.89 -25.15 -16.51
CA ASP A 372 14.32 -24.08 -17.32
C ASP A 372 14.99 -23.96 -18.70
N ALA A 373 16.27 -24.35 -18.80
CA ALA A 373 17.02 -24.39 -20.04
C ALA A 373 16.81 -25.69 -20.86
N GLY A 374 15.94 -26.58 -20.40
CA GLY A 374 15.69 -27.89 -21.00
C GLY A 374 16.73 -28.96 -20.64
N PHE A 375 17.63 -28.69 -19.69
CA PHE A 375 18.58 -29.68 -19.16
C PHE A 375 18.00 -30.33 -17.91
N ASP A 376 17.00 -31.19 -18.13
CA ASP A 376 16.37 -31.99 -17.08
C ASP A 376 15.98 -33.38 -17.58
N TRP A 377 15.78 -34.29 -16.64
CA TRP A 377 15.26 -35.62 -16.89
C TRP A 377 13.75 -35.55 -17.10
N LYS A 378 13.22 -36.48 -17.91
CA LYS A 378 11.78 -36.53 -18.21
C LYS A 378 11.00 -37.45 -17.27
N GLU A 379 11.69 -38.41 -16.67
CA GLU A 379 11.09 -39.48 -15.89
C GLU A 379 11.77 -39.57 -14.53
N ILE A 380 10.96 -39.82 -13.49
CA ILE A 380 11.44 -39.90 -12.11
C ILE A 380 12.32 -41.12 -11.88
N ASP A 381 12.10 -42.21 -12.63
CA ASP A 381 12.90 -43.44 -12.51
C ASP A 381 14.38 -43.19 -12.79
N SER A 382 14.70 -42.33 -13.76
CA SER A 382 16.08 -41.92 -14.04
C SER A 382 16.70 -41.10 -12.89
N VAL A 383 15.88 -40.41 -12.08
CA VAL A 383 16.36 -39.70 -10.89
C VAL A 383 16.68 -40.69 -9.77
N PHE A 384 15.83 -41.71 -9.56
CA PHE A 384 16.11 -42.79 -8.62
C PHE A 384 17.35 -43.59 -9.00
N GLU A 385 17.53 -43.90 -10.28
CA GLU A 385 18.74 -44.56 -10.78
C GLU A 385 19.99 -43.74 -10.47
N LYS A 386 19.97 -42.43 -10.75
CA LYS A 386 21.12 -41.57 -10.46
C LYS A 386 21.44 -41.51 -8.96
N VAL A 387 20.44 -41.43 -8.09
CA VAL A 387 20.70 -41.49 -6.63
C VAL A 387 21.37 -42.80 -6.21
N ARG A 388 21.02 -43.94 -6.84
CA ARG A 388 21.69 -45.22 -6.56
C ARG A 388 23.13 -45.24 -7.09
N GLU A 389 23.34 -44.71 -8.28
CA GLU A 389 24.67 -44.59 -8.92
C GLU A 389 25.64 -43.79 -8.02
N GLU A 390 25.26 -42.59 -7.59
CA GLU A 390 26.11 -41.75 -6.71
C GLU A 390 26.40 -42.44 -5.35
N TYR A 391 25.44 -43.22 -4.84
CA TYR A 391 25.63 -43.99 -3.63
C TYR A 391 26.64 -45.13 -3.83
N GLU A 392 26.60 -45.81 -4.98
CA GLU A 392 27.57 -46.85 -5.34
C GLU A 392 28.96 -46.26 -5.55
N GLU A 393 29.09 -45.10 -6.23
CA GLU A 393 30.35 -44.37 -6.42
C GLU A 393 30.98 -43.95 -5.07
N PHE A 394 30.18 -43.42 -4.15
CA PHE A 394 30.64 -43.14 -2.78
C PHE A 394 31.19 -44.38 -2.06
N ILE A 395 30.51 -45.54 -2.18
CA ILE A 395 30.95 -46.79 -1.56
C ILE A 395 32.25 -47.30 -2.19
N GLU A 396 32.43 -47.15 -3.50
CA GLU A 396 33.69 -47.50 -4.16
C GLU A 396 34.87 -46.70 -3.62
N GLU A 397 34.72 -45.38 -3.50
CA GLU A 397 35.79 -44.51 -3.00
C GLU A 397 36.02 -44.68 -1.49
N TYR A 398 34.98 -44.99 -0.71
CA TYR A 398 35.13 -45.44 0.68
C TYR A 398 36.02 -46.69 0.80
N ASN A 399 35.78 -47.69 -0.06
CA ASN A 399 36.59 -48.91 -0.07
C ASN A 399 38.04 -48.67 -0.52
N ARG A 400 38.29 -47.59 -1.28
CA ARG A 400 39.64 -47.13 -1.68
C ARG A 400 40.33 -46.27 -0.62
N CYS A 401 39.60 -45.86 0.43
CA CYS A 401 40.09 -44.96 1.50
C CYS A 401 40.59 -43.60 0.97
N ASP A 402 40.00 -43.10 -0.11
CA ASP A 402 40.32 -41.79 -0.68
C ASP A 402 39.35 -40.72 -0.12
N TYR A 403 39.76 -40.04 0.95
CA TYR A 403 38.91 -39.07 1.64
C TYR A 403 38.50 -37.87 0.76
N GLU A 404 39.39 -37.42 -0.14
CA GLU A 404 39.12 -36.27 -1.00
C GLU A 404 38.00 -36.62 -1.99
N LYS A 405 38.12 -37.78 -2.65
CA LYS A 405 37.08 -38.29 -3.54
C LYS A 405 35.79 -38.66 -2.80
N MET A 406 35.88 -39.29 -1.63
CA MET A 406 34.70 -39.56 -0.81
C MET A 406 33.91 -38.28 -0.50
N THR A 407 34.60 -37.16 -0.30
CA THR A 407 33.94 -35.86 -0.04
C THR A 407 33.22 -35.34 -1.29
N GLU A 408 33.83 -35.51 -2.46
CA GLU A 408 33.22 -35.16 -3.76
C GLU A 408 31.97 -36.01 -4.03
N GLU A 409 32.09 -37.34 -3.99
CA GLU A 409 30.99 -38.28 -4.23
C GLU A 409 29.84 -38.12 -3.21
N PHE A 410 30.17 -37.82 -1.95
CA PHE A 410 29.15 -37.53 -0.94
C PHE A 410 28.38 -36.23 -1.25
N GLY A 411 29.07 -35.24 -1.81
CA GLY A 411 28.46 -34.01 -2.31
C GLY A 411 27.50 -34.28 -3.47
N ASP A 412 27.91 -35.10 -4.43
CA ASP A 412 27.10 -35.45 -5.60
C ASP A 412 25.89 -36.33 -5.23
N LEU A 413 26.04 -37.22 -4.25
CA LEU A 413 24.93 -37.94 -3.63
C LEU A 413 23.89 -36.99 -3.02
N ILE A 414 24.33 -36.01 -2.21
CA ILE A 414 23.42 -34.99 -1.65
C ILE A 414 22.76 -34.19 -2.77
N PHE A 415 23.52 -33.78 -3.80
CA PHE A 415 23.00 -33.03 -4.94
C PHE A 415 21.93 -33.81 -5.71
N SER A 416 22.12 -35.13 -5.87
CA SER A 416 21.13 -36.04 -6.48
C SER A 416 19.90 -36.25 -5.61
N ILE A 417 20.04 -36.31 -4.27
CA ILE A 417 18.89 -36.34 -3.33
C ILE A 417 18.09 -35.04 -3.41
N VAL A 418 18.76 -33.88 -3.45
CA VAL A 418 18.09 -32.58 -3.65
C VAL A 418 17.27 -32.58 -4.94
N LYS A 419 17.84 -33.16 -6.01
CA LYS A 419 17.15 -33.28 -7.29
C LYS A 419 15.93 -34.17 -7.24
N LEU A 420 15.99 -35.28 -6.50
CA LEU A 420 14.83 -36.13 -6.23
C LEU A 420 13.74 -35.36 -5.50
N GLY A 421 14.09 -34.58 -4.47
CA GLY A 421 13.15 -33.71 -3.76
C GLY A 421 12.47 -32.73 -4.71
N ARG A 422 13.26 -32.01 -5.52
CA ARG A 422 12.74 -31.07 -6.54
C ARG A 422 11.74 -31.74 -7.49
N PHE A 423 12.06 -32.94 -8.00
CA PHE A 423 11.18 -33.67 -8.93
C PHE A 423 9.84 -34.10 -8.29
N LEU A 424 9.85 -34.31 -6.97
CA LEU A 424 8.68 -34.64 -6.17
C LEU A 424 7.97 -33.40 -5.60
N ASN A 425 8.41 -32.19 -5.94
CA ASN A 425 7.96 -30.92 -5.34
C ASN A 425 8.13 -30.87 -3.81
N ILE A 426 9.19 -31.49 -3.32
CA ILE A 426 9.61 -31.44 -1.91
C ILE A 426 10.78 -30.47 -1.80
N ASP A 427 10.69 -29.49 -0.89
CA ASP A 427 11.83 -28.65 -0.50
C ASP A 427 12.75 -29.44 0.45
N PRO A 428 13.97 -29.80 0.04
CA PRO A 428 14.91 -30.55 0.86
C PRO A 428 15.40 -29.80 2.11
N GLU A 429 15.47 -28.46 2.08
CA GLU A 429 15.87 -27.68 3.25
C GLU A 429 14.78 -27.81 4.33
N HIS A 430 13.54 -27.53 3.96
CA HIS A 430 12.40 -27.68 4.86
C HIS A 430 12.23 -29.13 5.34
N ALA A 431 12.35 -30.13 4.46
CA ALA A 431 12.27 -31.54 4.85
C ALA A 431 13.36 -31.96 5.86
N LEU A 432 14.55 -31.38 5.75
CA LEU A 432 15.63 -31.59 6.70
C LEU A 432 15.33 -30.89 8.03
N CYS A 433 14.85 -29.64 8.01
CA CYS A 433 14.39 -28.92 9.20
C CYS A 433 13.32 -29.70 9.97
N MET A 434 12.27 -30.20 9.29
CA MET A 434 11.26 -31.07 9.90
C MET A 434 11.86 -32.32 10.56
N THR A 435 12.92 -32.88 9.96
CA THR A 435 13.61 -34.05 10.51
C THR A 435 14.46 -33.70 11.73
N ILE A 436 15.12 -32.54 11.72
CA ILE A 436 15.87 -32.01 12.85
C ILE A 436 14.93 -31.72 14.03
N ASN A 437 13.82 -31.01 13.81
CA ASN A 437 12.84 -30.70 14.86
C ASN A 437 12.24 -31.97 15.46
N LYS A 438 11.87 -32.93 14.61
CA LYS A 438 11.43 -34.26 15.05
C LYS A 438 12.49 -35.02 15.85
N PHE A 439 13.78 -34.86 15.52
CA PHE A 439 14.87 -35.45 16.28
C PHE A 439 15.00 -34.78 17.65
N VAL A 440 14.99 -33.44 17.71
CA VAL A 440 15.06 -32.65 18.95
C VAL A 440 13.91 -33.04 19.89
N ASN A 441 12.65 -33.00 19.42
CA ASN A 441 11.48 -33.36 20.23
C ASN A 441 11.57 -34.79 20.79
N ARG A 442 12.12 -35.73 20.00
CA ARG A 442 12.33 -37.11 20.45
C ARG A 442 13.45 -37.21 21.47
N PHE A 443 14.50 -36.43 21.31
CA PHE A 443 15.63 -36.41 22.21
C PHE A 443 15.26 -35.78 23.55
N GLU A 444 14.52 -34.66 23.55
CA GLU A 444 13.93 -34.05 24.74
C GLU A 444 13.06 -35.04 25.51
N PHE A 445 12.21 -35.80 24.82
CA PHE A 445 11.43 -36.87 25.47
C PHE A 445 12.32 -37.90 26.17
N VAL A 446 13.42 -38.32 25.53
CA VAL A 446 14.38 -39.26 26.14
C VAL A 446 15.03 -38.63 27.37
N GLU A 447 15.46 -37.38 27.28
CA GLU A 447 16.09 -36.65 28.37
C GLU A 447 15.15 -36.45 29.56
N ASP A 448 13.93 -35.97 29.32
CA ASP A 448 12.88 -35.84 30.33
C ASP A 448 12.56 -37.18 30.99
N SER A 449 12.49 -38.25 30.20
CA SER A 449 12.23 -39.60 30.72
C SER A 449 13.36 -40.08 31.62
N LEU A 450 14.62 -39.78 31.30
CA LEU A 450 15.77 -40.11 32.15
C LEU A 450 15.78 -39.27 33.43
N ILE A 451 15.53 -37.97 33.33
CA ILE A 451 15.46 -37.05 34.47
C ILE A 451 14.38 -37.48 35.45
N ASN A 452 13.18 -37.81 34.95
CA ASN A 452 12.06 -38.30 35.76
C ASN A 452 12.36 -39.63 36.47
N ASN A 453 13.27 -40.45 35.93
CA ASN A 453 13.74 -41.68 36.54
C ASN A 453 15.03 -41.51 37.37
N GLY A 454 15.49 -40.27 37.58
CA GLY A 454 16.70 -39.97 38.36
C GLY A 454 18.01 -40.44 37.70
N LEU A 455 17.99 -40.67 36.40
CA LEU A 455 19.13 -41.14 35.61
C LEU A 455 19.77 -39.99 34.83
N LYS A 456 21.04 -40.16 34.48
CA LYS A 456 21.76 -39.24 33.58
C LYS A 456 22.15 -39.95 32.29
N ILE A 457 22.10 -39.22 31.18
CA ILE A 457 22.35 -39.77 29.84
C ILE A 457 23.75 -40.37 29.70
N ASP A 458 24.77 -39.71 30.28
CA ASP A 458 26.18 -40.12 30.27
C ASP A 458 26.46 -41.40 31.07
N LYS A 459 25.50 -41.83 31.91
CA LYS A 459 25.57 -43.04 32.73
C LYS A 459 24.59 -44.13 32.30
N THR A 460 23.90 -43.92 31.18
CA THR A 460 22.87 -44.85 30.67
C THR A 460 23.44 -45.66 29.51
N ASN A 461 23.10 -46.95 29.43
CA ASN A 461 23.56 -47.82 28.35
C ASN A 461 22.74 -47.57 27.05
N LEU A 462 23.35 -47.90 25.91
CA LEU A 462 22.73 -47.71 24.59
C LEU A 462 21.37 -48.41 24.47
N GLU A 463 21.25 -49.61 25.03
CA GLU A 463 20.02 -50.42 24.98
C GLU A 463 18.83 -49.71 25.67
N THR A 464 19.07 -49.02 26.78
CA THR A 464 18.04 -48.21 27.47
C THR A 464 17.69 -46.95 26.68
N LEU A 465 18.69 -46.29 26.07
CA LEU A 465 18.47 -45.12 25.22
C LEU A 465 17.66 -45.48 23.97
N GLU A 466 17.98 -46.59 23.32
CA GLU A 466 17.25 -47.11 22.15
C GLU A 466 15.80 -47.44 22.52
N LYS A 467 15.56 -48.02 23.71
CA LYS A 467 14.20 -48.31 24.16
C LYS A 467 13.38 -47.03 24.36
N LEU A 468 13.94 -46.01 25.03
CA LEU A 468 13.27 -44.72 25.21
C LEU A 468 13.05 -44.00 23.87
N TRP A 469 13.98 -44.15 22.92
CA TRP A 469 13.85 -43.62 21.57
C TRP A 469 12.74 -44.31 20.75
N GLU A 470 12.59 -45.63 20.86
CA GLU A 470 11.47 -46.35 20.24
C GLU A 470 10.12 -46.00 20.90
N GLU A 471 10.11 -45.70 22.20
CA GLU A 471 8.93 -45.18 22.89
C GLU A 471 8.56 -43.77 22.39
N SER A 472 9.55 -42.88 22.20
CA SER A 472 9.32 -41.53 21.66
C SER A 472 8.75 -41.57 20.24
N LYS A 473 9.26 -42.46 19.37
CA LYS A 473 8.73 -42.70 18.02
C LYS A 473 7.26 -43.08 18.00
N LYS A 474 6.78 -43.86 18.98
CA LYS A 474 5.37 -44.28 19.07
C LYS A 474 4.47 -43.15 19.54
N ARG A 475 4.96 -42.30 20.45
CA ARG A 475 4.18 -41.23 21.07
C ARG A 475 4.04 -40.01 20.15
N ILE A 476 5.13 -39.63 19.47
CA ILE A 476 5.21 -38.44 18.60
C ILE A 476 4.69 -38.73 17.17
N LYS A 477 4.31 -39.97 16.85
CA LYS A 477 3.71 -40.32 15.53
C LYS A 477 2.24 -39.86 15.35
N ASN A 478 1.61 -39.36 16.42
CA ASN A 478 0.17 -39.06 16.50
C ASN A 478 -0.15 -37.58 16.73
N THR A 479 0.83 -36.70 16.51
CA THR A 479 0.76 -35.24 16.49
C THR A 479 1.49 -34.82 15.24
#